data_AF-A0AAQ4CPI9-F1
#
_entry.id   AF-A0AAQ4CPI9-F1
#
_cell.length_a   1.000
_cell.length_b   1.000
_cell.length_c   1.000
_cell.angle_alpha   90.00
_cell.angle_beta   90.00
_cell.angle_gamma   90.00
#
_symmetry.space_group_name_H-M   'P 1'
#
loop_
_entity.id
_entity.type
_entity.pdbx_description
1 polymer ?
#
loop_
_entity_poly.entity_id
_entity_poly.type
_entity_poly.pdbx_seq_one_letter_code
_entity_poly.pdbx_strand_id
1 'polypeptide(L)'
;MTHNKTLSCTAYKNHKTNLRQLALENKFQMILASLDKNFIIWLNERVLKEDDPSLTSIVINEGNIEGAIYSAILDFEINRSISRSLAVLVHHLVIGHPFADGNKRTVTALLITILSKLYERDIAIDESLMNSLITTIAKISNEPENDVDELQRIIEEIMKRLTNPY
;
A
#
# COMPACT_ATOMS: atom_id res chain seq x y z
N MET A 1 -29.59 -32.62 22.19
CA MET A 1 -28.14 -32.46 22.48
C MET A 1 -27.38 -31.89 21.27
N THR A 2 -27.74 -30.70 20.78
CA THR A 2 -27.16 -30.14 19.53
C THR A 2 -26.69 -28.68 19.64
N HIS A 3 -26.71 -28.06 20.83
CA HIS A 3 -26.33 -26.65 20.99
C HIS A 3 -24.86 -26.39 21.40
N ASN A 4 -24.08 -27.39 21.82
CA ASN A 4 -22.69 -27.17 22.24
C ASN A 4 -21.64 -27.22 21.12
N LYS A 5 -21.95 -27.79 19.95
CA LYS A 5 -20.97 -27.87 18.83
C LYS A 5 -20.86 -26.56 18.04
N THR A 6 -21.93 -25.77 17.95
CA THR A 6 -21.96 -24.55 17.13
C THR A 6 -21.19 -23.39 17.78
N LEU A 7 -21.31 -23.23 19.11
CA LEU A 7 -20.62 -22.18 19.87
C LEU A 7 -19.09 -22.36 19.87
N SER A 8 -18.62 -23.61 19.95
CA SER A 8 -17.20 -23.95 19.88
C SER A 8 -16.57 -23.62 18.51
N CYS A 9 -17.31 -23.83 17.42
CA CYS A 9 -16.84 -23.56 16.06
C CYS A 9 -16.74 -22.05 15.76
N THR A 10 -17.70 -21.25 16.23
CA THR A 10 -17.69 -19.78 16.05
C THR A 10 -16.57 -19.12 16.85
N ALA A 11 -16.38 -19.52 18.11
CA ALA A 11 -15.30 -19.00 18.95
C ALA A 11 -13.90 -19.32 18.38
N TYR A 12 -13.72 -20.54 17.87
CA TYR A 12 -12.47 -20.95 17.23
C TYR A 12 -12.19 -20.19 15.93
N LYS A 13 -13.22 -19.98 15.08
CA LYS A 13 -13.09 -19.16 13.87
C LYS A 13 -12.70 -17.71 14.20
N ASN A 14 -13.38 -17.10 15.17
CA ASN A 14 -13.09 -15.72 15.59
C ASN A 14 -11.65 -15.58 16.15
N HIS A 15 -11.21 -16.56 16.96
CA HIS A 15 -9.84 -16.56 17.47
C HIS A 15 -8.80 -16.70 16.35
N LYS A 16 -9.04 -17.59 15.39
CA LYS A 16 -8.12 -17.81 14.25
C LYS A 16 -8.07 -16.60 13.31
N THR A 17 -9.19 -15.90 13.10
CA THR A 17 -9.25 -14.65 12.34
C THR A 17 -8.43 -13.55 13.04
N ASN A 18 -8.59 -13.38 14.36
CA ASN A 18 -7.83 -12.38 15.12
C ASN A 18 -6.32 -12.64 15.10
N LEU A 19 -5.89 -13.90 15.17
CA LEU A 19 -4.46 -14.25 15.08
C LEU A 19 -3.86 -13.97 13.69
N ARG A 20 -4.62 -14.23 12.62
CA ARG A 20 -4.19 -13.92 11.24
C ARG A 20 -4.09 -12.43 11.00
N GLN A 21 -5.08 -11.68 11.48
CA GLN A 21 -5.10 -10.22 11.37
C GLN A 21 -3.91 -9.60 12.12
N LEU A 22 -3.67 -10.04 13.37
CA LEU A 22 -2.54 -9.57 14.17
C LEU A 22 -1.18 -9.91 13.52
N ALA A 23 -1.04 -11.09 12.92
CA ALA A 23 0.17 -11.47 12.20
C ALA A 23 0.41 -10.55 10.98
N LEU A 24 -0.64 -10.23 10.23
CA LEU A 24 -0.56 -9.34 9.07
C LEU A 24 -0.20 -7.90 9.49
N GLU A 25 -0.80 -7.41 10.58
CA GLU A 25 -0.50 -6.09 11.16
C GLU A 25 0.94 -5.98 11.64
N ASN A 26 1.45 -6.98 12.38
CA ASN A 26 2.84 -7.01 12.82
C ASN A 26 3.81 -7.03 11.63
N LYS A 27 3.48 -7.82 10.60
CA LYS A 27 4.29 -7.89 9.38
C LYS A 27 4.28 -6.57 8.62
N PHE A 28 3.12 -5.92 8.52
CA PHE A 28 3.01 -4.60 7.91
C PHE A 28 3.81 -3.54 8.67
N GLN A 29 3.76 -3.57 10.01
CA GLN A 29 4.57 -2.70 10.86
C GLN A 29 6.07 -2.88 10.59
N MET A 30 6.53 -4.13 10.47
CA MET A 30 7.93 -4.41 10.13
C MET A 30 8.29 -3.90 8.73
N ILE A 31 7.42 -4.07 7.74
CA ILE A 31 7.64 -3.56 6.38
C ILE A 31 7.77 -2.04 6.39
N LEU A 32 6.83 -1.33 7.01
CA LEU A 32 6.87 0.14 7.10
C LEU A 32 8.10 0.64 7.87
N ALA A 33 8.44 0.02 9.00
CA ALA A 33 9.62 0.41 9.78
C ALA A 33 10.95 0.16 9.04
N SER A 34 10.96 -0.79 8.10
CA SER A 34 12.11 -1.08 7.24
C SER A 34 12.13 -0.26 5.95
N LEU A 35 11.06 0.49 5.64
CA LEU A 35 10.96 1.26 4.42
C LEU A 35 11.78 2.53 4.57
N ASP A 36 12.86 2.65 3.81
CA ASP A 36 13.71 3.83 3.78
C ASP A 36 13.63 4.58 2.45
N LYS A 37 14.05 5.85 2.45
CA LYS A 37 14.00 6.70 1.25
C LYS A 37 14.86 6.19 0.10
N ASN A 38 16.00 5.56 0.38
CA ASN A 38 16.92 5.10 -0.66
C ASN A 38 16.28 3.95 -1.45
N PHE A 39 15.50 3.11 -0.79
CA PHE A 39 14.70 2.10 -1.48
C PHE A 39 13.70 2.73 -2.46
N ILE A 40 13.00 3.79 -2.07
CA ILE A 40 12.02 4.47 -2.95
C ILE A 40 12.71 5.20 -4.10
N ILE A 41 13.87 5.82 -3.86
CA ILE A 41 14.71 6.44 -4.90
C ILE A 41 15.19 5.38 -5.90
N TRP A 42 15.71 4.27 -5.40
CA TRP A 42 16.11 3.13 -6.23
C TRP A 42 14.94 2.59 -7.06
N LEU A 43 13.74 2.51 -6.46
CA LEU A 43 12.56 2.05 -7.17
C LEU A 43 12.15 3.00 -8.29
N ASN A 44 12.22 4.32 -8.09
CA ASN A 44 11.99 5.29 -9.15
C ASN A 44 12.97 5.11 -10.31
N GLU A 45 14.26 4.93 -10.00
CA GLU A 45 15.27 4.68 -11.03
C GLU A 45 14.97 3.41 -11.84
N ARG A 46 14.53 2.33 -11.19
CA ARG A 46 14.14 1.09 -11.86
C ARG A 46 12.94 1.28 -12.79
N VAL A 47 11.89 1.90 -12.28
CA VAL A 47 10.66 2.17 -13.02
C VAL A 47 10.93 3.05 -14.24
N LEU A 48 11.77 4.09 -14.11
CA LEU A 48 12.10 4.95 -15.25
C LEU A 48 12.92 4.21 -16.32
N LYS A 49 13.87 3.36 -15.92
CA LYS A 49 14.72 2.61 -16.84
C LYS A 49 13.99 1.47 -17.57
N GLU A 50 12.91 0.97 -17.00
CA GLU A 50 12.03 0.01 -17.69
C GLU A 50 11.30 0.67 -18.87
N ASP A 51 10.93 1.94 -18.74
CA ASP A 51 10.27 2.71 -19.81
C ASP A 51 11.27 3.27 -20.82
N ASP A 52 12.34 3.91 -20.35
CA ASP A 52 13.41 4.47 -21.19
C ASP A 52 14.76 4.36 -20.45
N PRO A 53 15.69 3.51 -20.95
CA PRO A 53 17.01 3.31 -20.33
C PRO A 53 17.87 4.57 -20.18
N SER A 54 17.56 5.64 -20.91
CA SER A 54 18.27 6.92 -20.84
C SER A 54 17.80 7.82 -19.70
N LEU A 55 16.63 7.56 -19.12
CA LEU A 55 16.09 8.34 -18.01
C LEU A 55 16.85 8.06 -16.72
N THR A 56 17.13 9.14 -15.99
CA THR A 56 17.76 9.10 -14.66
C THR A 56 16.80 9.64 -13.63
N SER A 57 16.73 8.95 -12.48
CA SER A 57 15.99 9.46 -11.32
C SER A 57 16.60 10.80 -10.86
N ILE A 58 15.79 11.85 -10.86
CA ILE A 58 16.13 13.16 -10.31
C ILE A 58 15.22 13.40 -9.11
N VAL A 59 15.81 13.43 -7.92
CA VAL A 59 15.10 13.72 -6.67
C VAL A 59 14.96 15.23 -6.51
N ILE A 60 13.72 15.71 -6.42
CA ILE A 60 13.39 17.12 -6.14
C ILE A 60 13.44 17.38 -4.64
N ASN A 61 12.87 16.46 -3.84
CA ASN A 61 12.77 16.65 -2.39
C ASN A 61 12.71 15.32 -1.63
N GLU A 62 13.82 14.93 -1.01
CA GLU A 62 13.90 13.74 -0.15
C GLU A 62 13.01 13.84 1.09
N GLY A 63 12.83 15.05 1.64
CA GLY A 63 11.99 15.28 2.80
C GLY A 63 10.52 14.94 2.55
N ASN A 64 10.06 15.02 1.30
CA ASN A 64 8.71 14.57 0.92
C ASN A 64 8.58 13.04 0.94
N ILE A 65 9.67 12.31 0.70
CA ILE A 65 9.70 10.84 0.82
C ILE A 65 9.67 10.45 2.29
N GLU A 66 10.55 11.03 3.10
CA GLU A 66 10.64 10.77 4.54
C GLU A 66 9.34 11.15 5.27
N GLY A 67 8.77 12.31 4.92
CA GLY A 67 7.48 12.75 5.44
C GLY A 67 6.35 11.79 5.11
N ALA A 68 6.29 11.25 3.89
CA ALA A 68 5.27 10.28 3.50
C ALA A 68 5.38 8.96 4.28
N ILE A 69 6.60 8.45 4.46
CA ILE A 69 6.87 7.24 5.26
C ILE A 69 6.43 7.49 6.71
N TYR A 70 6.85 8.60 7.29
CA TYR A 70 6.52 8.96 8.68
C TYR A 70 5.00 9.11 8.89
N SER A 71 4.30 9.79 7.98
CA SER A 71 2.84 9.92 8.01
C SER A 71 2.12 8.57 7.97
N ALA A 72 2.60 7.63 7.15
CA ALA A 72 2.02 6.29 7.08
C ALA A 72 2.24 5.47 8.35
N ILE A 73 3.43 5.57 8.98
CA ILE A 73 3.73 4.91 10.25
C ILE A 73 2.80 5.45 11.35
N LEU A 74 2.72 6.77 11.50
CA LEU A 74 1.84 7.39 12.50
C LEU A 74 0.37 7.04 12.29
N ASP A 75 -0.10 7.07 11.04
CA ASP A 75 -1.48 6.68 10.73
C ASP A 75 -1.75 5.22 11.14
N PHE A 76 -0.79 4.32 10.91
CA PHE A 76 -0.92 2.92 11.30
C PHE A 76 -0.94 2.72 12.81
N GLU A 77 -0.10 3.46 13.55
CA GLU A 77 -0.07 3.40 15.02
C GLU A 77 -1.40 3.82 15.65
N ILE A 78 -2.06 4.83 15.06
CA ILE A 78 -3.34 5.38 15.54
C ILE A 78 -4.52 4.51 15.11
N ASN A 79 -4.61 4.19 13.82
CA ASN A 79 -5.82 3.60 13.23
C ASN A 79 -5.77 2.08 13.10
N ARG A 80 -4.57 1.48 13.18
CA ARG A 80 -4.33 0.03 12.98
C ARG A 80 -4.91 -0.50 11.65
N SER A 81 -5.04 0.34 10.64
CA SER A 81 -5.60 -0.02 9.34
C SER A 81 -4.52 -0.02 8.26
N ILE A 82 -4.15 -1.22 7.79
CA ILE A 82 -3.12 -1.40 6.74
C ILE A 82 -3.50 -0.63 5.47
N SER A 83 -4.74 -0.78 5.00
CA SER A 83 -5.22 -0.13 3.78
C SER A 83 -5.20 1.39 3.89
N ARG A 84 -5.61 1.93 5.03
CA ARG A 84 -5.59 3.38 5.28
C ARG A 84 -4.17 3.91 5.30
N SER A 85 -3.25 3.25 6.00
CA SER A 85 -1.88 3.73 6.10
C SER A 85 -1.13 3.63 4.77
N LEU A 86 -1.44 2.62 3.95
CA LEU A 86 -1.00 2.57 2.55
C LEU A 86 -1.59 3.71 1.70
N ALA A 87 -2.87 4.03 1.87
CA ALA A 87 -3.50 5.16 1.19
C ALA A 87 -2.84 6.49 1.56
N VAL A 88 -2.52 6.70 2.85
CA VAL A 88 -1.77 7.87 3.34
C VAL A 88 -0.38 7.93 2.71
N LEU A 89 0.37 6.82 2.68
CA LEU A 89 1.68 6.75 2.04
C LEU A 89 1.62 7.17 0.56
N VAL A 90 0.70 6.55 -0.18
CA VAL A 90 0.49 6.81 -1.61
C VAL A 90 0.13 8.27 -1.83
N HIS A 91 -0.85 8.78 -1.10
CA HIS A 91 -1.32 10.16 -1.21
C HIS A 91 -0.20 11.18 -0.96
N HIS A 92 0.57 11.02 0.12
CA HIS A 92 1.67 11.92 0.45
C HIS A 92 2.81 11.88 -0.58
N LEU A 93 3.14 10.69 -1.12
CA LEU A 93 4.16 10.60 -2.17
C LEU A 93 3.69 11.22 -3.49
N VAL A 94 2.41 11.09 -3.83
CA VAL A 94 1.85 11.70 -5.04
C VAL A 94 1.86 13.22 -4.93
N ILE A 95 1.29 13.78 -3.86
CA ILE A 95 1.23 15.24 -3.65
C ILE A 95 2.62 15.84 -3.43
N GLY A 96 3.47 15.12 -2.69
CA GLY A 96 4.82 15.56 -2.40
C GLY A 96 5.70 15.65 -3.64
N HIS A 97 5.35 14.98 -4.75
CA HIS A 97 6.11 14.99 -6.00
C HIS A 97 7.65 14.93 -5.77
N PRO A 98 8.16 13.92 -5.04
CA PRO A 98 9.56 13.87 -4.64
C PRO A 98 10.53 13.73 -5.82
N PHE A 99 10.06 13.31 -7.01
CA PHE A 99 10.88 13.13 -8.21
C PHE A 99 10.46 14.09 -9.33
N ALA A 100 11.39 14.41 -10.23
CA ALA A 100 11.10 15.19 -11.43
C ALA A 100 10.20 14.44 -12.42
N ASP A 101 10.35 13.12 -12.49
CA ASP A 101 9.49 12.24 -13.27
C ASP A 101 9.27 10.90 -12.56
N GLY A 102 8.23 10.18 -12.97
CA GLY A 102 7.96 8.82 -12.54
C GLY A 102 7.15 8.72 -11.25
N ASN A 103 6.79 9.82 -10.58
CA ASN A 103 6.07 9.80 -9.29
C ASN A 103 4.90 8.80 -9.25
N LYS A 104 3.96 8.90 -10.20
CA LYS A 104 2.77 8.03 -10.25
C LYS A 104 3.15 6.55 -10.43
N ARG A 105 4.13 6.29 -11.31
CA ARG A 105 4.62 4.93 -11.62
C ARG A 105 5.37 4.33 -10.42
N THR A 106 6.27 5.11 -9.79
CA THR A 106 6.99 4.71 -8.57
C THR A 106 6.04 4.37 -7.44
N VAL A 107 5.03 5.20 -7.19
CA VAL A 107 4.09 4.98 -6.08
C VAL A 107 3.22 3.74 -6.33
N THR A 108 2.80 3.52 -7.58
CA THR A 108 2.09 2.28 -7.97
C THR A 108 2.97 1.04 -7.76
N ALA A 109 4.22 1.08 -8.23
CA ALA A 109 5.18 0.00 -8.04
C ALA A 109 5.50 -0.24 -6.55
N LEU A 110 5.57 0.83 -5.75
CA LEU A 110 5.81 0.74 -4.31
C LEU A 110 4.68 0.02 -3.59
N LEU A 111 3.43 0.41 -3.88
CA LEU A 111 2.24 -0.24 -3.33
C LEU A 111 2.24 -1.74 -3.68
N ILE A 112 2.48 -2.08 -4.95
CA ILE A 112 2.56 -3.48 -5.39
C ILE A 112 3.67 -4.22 -4.64
N THR A 113 4.85 -3.61 -4.52
CA THR A 113 5.98 -4.23 -3.82
C THR A 113 5.69 -4.49 -2.34
N ILE A 114 5.05 -3.53 -1.66
CA ILE A 114 4.64 -3.70 -0.26
C ILE A 114 3.61 -4.82 -0.12
N LEU A 115 2.60 -4.85 -1.00
CA LEU A 115 1.58 -5.90 -1.00
C LEU A 115 2.19 -7.27 -1.30
N SER A 116 3.09 -7.41 -2.26
CA SER A 116 3.81 -8.66 -2.53
C SER A 116 4.61 -9.14 -1.32
N LYS A 117 5.32 -8.23 -0.64
CA LYS A 117 6.02 -8.56 0.62
C LYS A 117 5.04 -8.97 1.72
N LEU A 118 3.93 -8.24 1.87
CA LEU A 118 2.92 -8.48 2.90
C LEU A 118 2.27 -9.87 2.73
N TYR A 119 1.94 -10.25 1.50
CA TYR A 119 1.31 -11.54 1.18
C TYR A 119 2.29 -12.66 0.81
N GLU A 120 3.59 -12.38 0.80
CA GLU A 120 4.65 -13.39 0.54
C GLU A 120 4.52 -14.10 -0.82
N ARG A 121 4.07 -13.36 -1.84
CA ARG A 121 3.87 -13.89 -3.18
C ARG A 121 3.86 -12.78 -4.22
N ASP A 122 4.05 -13.15 -5.48
CA ASP A 122 3.77 -12.27 -6.59
C ASP A 122 2.28 -11.96 -6.65
N ILE A 123 1.95 -10.69 -6.85
CA ILE A 123 0.57 -10.23 -6.95
C ILE A 123 0.23 -9.87 -8.38
N ALA A 124 -0.85 -10.44 -8.88
CA ALA A 124 -1.53 -9.95 -10.07
C ALA A 124 -2.76 -9.17 -9.60
N ILE A 125 -2.80 -7.88 -9.89
CA ILE A 125 -3.97 -7.05 -9.63
C ILE A 125 -4.85 -7.10 -10.88
N ASP A 126 -6.14 -7.35 -10.67
CA ASP A 126 -7.14 -7.33 -11.73
C ASP A 126 -7.10 -6.00 -12.49
N GLU A 127 -7.24 -6.06 -13.82
CA GLU A 127 -7.08 -4.89 -14.70
C GLU A 127 -8.03 -3.76 -14.31
N SER A 128 -9.27 -4.09 -13.92
CA SER A 128 -10.23 -3.06 -13.51
C SER A 128 -9.79 -2.32 -12.24
N LEU A 129 -9.25 -3.03 -11.25
CA LEU A 129 -8.73 -2.45 -10.02
C LEU A 129 -7.44 -1.66 -10.26
N MET A 130 -6.57 -2.15 -11.14
CA MET A 130 -5.37 -1.42 -11.53
C MET A 130 -5.72 -0.10 -12.22
N ASN A 131 -6.69 -0.12 -13.13
CA ASN A 131 -7.17 1.08 -13.81
C ASN A 131 -7.82 2.07 -12.83
N SER A 132 -8.61 1.59 -11.86
CA SER A 132 -9.13 2.45 -10.78
C SER A 132 -8.00 3.08 -9.98
N LEU A 133 -7.02 2.30 -9.53
CA LEU A 133 -5.88 2.79 -8.76
C LEU A 133 -5.10 3.88 -9.52
N ILE A 134 -4.74 3.62 -10.78
CA ILE A 134 -4.00 4.58 -11.63
C ILE A 134 -4.82 5.85 -11.83
N THR A 135 -6.12 5.73 -12.06
CA THR A 135 -7.02 6.88 -12.25
C THR A 135 -7.08 7.74 -10.98
N THR A 136 -7.24 7.12 -9.81
CA THR A 136 -7.27 7.84 -8.53
C THR A 136 -5.92 8.49 -8.22
N ILE A 137 -4.80 7.81 -8.46
CA ILE A 137 -3.45 8.40 -8.35
C ILE A 137 -3.28 9.60 -9.30
N ALA A 138 -3.84 9.52 -10.51
CA ALA A 138 -3.80 10.62 -11.47
C ALA A 138 -4.63 11.82 -11.01
N LYS A 139 -5.81 11.58 -10.40
CA LYS A 139 -6.68 12.62 -9.82
C LYS A 139 -6.03 13.38 -8.67
N ILE A 140 -5.44 12.68 -7.70
CA ILE A 140 -4.76 13.27 -6.53
C ILE A 140 -3.72 14.31 -6.95
N SER A 141 -3.00 14.00 -8.02
CA SER A 141 -1.95 14.87 -8.56
C SER A 141 -2.49 16.18 -9.15
N ASN A 142 -3.79 16.25 -9.48
CA ASN A 142 -4.44 17.41 -10.06
C ASN A 142 -5.36 18.14 -9.06
N GLU A 143 -6.02 17.39 -8.17
CA GLU A 143 -7.04 17.87 -7.22
C GLU A 143 -6.85 17.21 -5.85
N PRO A 144 -6.06 17.77 -4.93
CA PRO A 144 -5.56 17.07 -3.74
C PRO A 144 -6.55 16.94 -2.56
N GLU A 145 -7.85 17.19 -2.75
CA GLU A 145 -8.81 17.20 -1.63
C GLU A 145 -9.52 15.84 -1.43
N ASN A 146 -9.33 15.24 -0.24
CA ASN A 146 -10.07 14.08 0.30
C ASN A 146 -9.99 12.73 -0.45
N ASP A 147 -8.88 12.46 -1.14
CA ASP A 147 -8.71 11.23 -1.92
C ASP A 147 -8.18 10.01 -1.13
N VAL A 148 -7.80 10.20 0.14
CA VAL A 148 -7.30 9.09 0.99
C VAL A 148 -8.38 8.02 1.17
N ASP A 149 -9.65 8.41 1.32
CA ASP A 149 -10.75 7.45 1.49
C ASP A 149 -11.04 6.67 0.19
N GLU A 150 -10.93 7.30 -0.97
CA GLU A 150 -11.07 6.63 -2.27
C GLU A 150 -9.93 5.63 -2.49
N LEU A 151 -8.69 6.05 -2.25
CA LEU A 151 -7.53 5.16 -2.30
C LEU A 151 -7.66 3.99 -1.32
N GLN A 152 -8.07 4.26 -0.08
CA GLN A 152 -8.25 3.24 0.94
C GLN A 152 -9.22 2.15 0.45
N ARG A 153 -10.37 2.53 -0.12
CA ARG A 153 -11.36 1.57 -0.63
C ARG A 153 -10.81 0.70 -1.76
N ILE A 154 -10.04 1.29 -2.67
CA ILE A 154 -9.40 0.55 -3.78
C ILE A 154 -8.38 -0.45 -3.22
N ILE A 155 -7.54 -0.02 -2.28
CA ILE A 155 -6.53 -0.87 -1.63
C ILE A 155 -7.19 -2.00 -0.83
N GLU A 156 -8.28 -1.72 -0.12
CA GLU A 156 -9.07 -2.74 0.59
C GLU A 156 -9.61 -3.80 -0.35
N GLU A 157 -10.17 -3.39 -1.49
CA GLU A 157 -10.69 -4.34 -2.48
C GLU A 157 -9.57 -5.18 -3.11
N ILE A 158 -8.40 -4.59 -3.40
CA ILE A 158 -7.21 -5.34 -3.83
C ILE A 158 -6.82 -6.38 -2.77
N MET A 159 -6.66 -5.97 -1.52
CA MET A 159 -6.29 -6.84 -0.40
C MET A 159 -7.30 -7.97 -0.16
N LYS A 160 -8.59 -7.69 -0.32
CA LYS A 160 -9.67 -8.68 -0.18
C LYS A 160 -9.56 -9.77 -1.25
N ARG A 161 -9.31 -9.40 -2.51
CA ARG A 161 -9.08 -10.37 -3.60
C ARG A 161 -7.80 -11.16 -3.41
N LEU A 162 -6.76 -10.54 -2.83
CA LEU A 162 -5.54 -11.28 -2.49
C LEU A 162 -5.78 -12.32 -1.39
N THR A 163 -6.65 -12.02 -0.42
CA THR A 163 -6.95 -12.94 0.68
C THR A 163 -7.84 -14.11 0.25
N ASN A 164 -8.67 -13.93 -0.78
CA ASN A 164 -9.57 -14.94 -1.36
C ASN A 164 -9.27 -15.14 -2.87
N PRO A 165 -8.25 -15.94 -3.24
CA PRO A 165 -7.86 -16.13 -4.64
C PRO A 165 -8.82 -17.01 -5.46
N TYR A 166 -10.07 -17.20 -5.02
CA TYR A 166 -11.06 -18.10 -5.61
C TYR A 166 -12.45 -17.46 -5.66
#